data_AF-A0ABC8RCX4-F1
#
_entry.id   AF-A0ABC8RCX4-F1
#
_cell.length_a   1.000
_cell.length_b   1.000
_cell.length_c   1.000
_cell.angle_alpha   90.00
_cell.angle_beta   90.00
_cell.angle_gamma   90.00
#
_symmetry.space_group_name_H-M   'P 1'
#
loop_
_entity.id
_entity.type
_entity.pdbx_description
1 polymer ?
#
loop_
_entity_poly.entity_id
_entity_poly.type
_entity_poly.pdbx_seq_one_letter_code
_entity_poly.pdbx_strand_id
1 'polypeptide(L)'
;MLIDRKTCFSINGKPMYHYMGTSTFSQYTVVHDVSVAKINPKAPLEKGCLLGCGVPTESIGEGVTEVQAGDHVIPCYQAECRECKFCKSGKTNFCGKVRDATGAGVMLIDRKTCFSINGKPMYHYMGTSTFSQYTVVHDVSVAKINPKAPLEKGCLLGCGVPTGLEAAWNTAKVESGSSVCIFGLGTVGLAVAEGAKAAGGGVDHSFECVGNVSLMRAALECCIKGWGTSVIVSVAAAGEEVSTRPYM
;
A
#
# COMPACT_ATOMS: atom_id res chain seq x y z
N MET A 1 17.76 26.63 -8.78
CA MET A 1 17.00 27.10 -9.95
C MET A 1 15.60 27.41 -9.46
N LEU A 2 15.12 28.65 -9.58
CA LEU A 2 13.76 29.01 -9.16
C LEU A 2 12.76 28.41 -10.17
N ILE A 3 11.80 27.62 -9.70
CA ILE A 3 10.81 26.95 -10.53
C ILE A 3 9.42 27.47 -10.14
N ASP A 4 8.69 27.97 -11.15
CA ASP A 4 7.40 28.66 -10.99
C ASP A 4 6.23 27.67 -10.82
N ARG A 5 5.15 28.15 -10.19
CA ARG A 5 3.97 27.43 -9.68
C ARG A 5 3.06 26.79 -10.76
N LYS A 6 3.56 26.47 -11.96
CA LYS A 6 2.72 26.31 -13.17
C LYS A 6 2.88 25.05 -14.03
N THR A 7 3.89 24.20 -13.83
CA THR A 7 4.19 23.11 -14.78
C THR A 7 3.74 21.72 -14.32
N CYS A 8 2.69 21.20 -14.96
CA CYS A 8 2.44 19.76 -15.05
C CYS A 8 3.57 19.09 -15.85
N PHE A 9 3.94 17.85 -15.50
CA PHE A 9 5.00 17.12 -16.19
C PHE A 9 4.57 16.70 -17.61
N SER A 10 5.47 16.90 -18.58
CA SER A 10 5.38 16.35 -19.93
C SER A 10 6.58 15.45 -20.21
N ILE A 11 6.32 14.24 -20.73
CA ILE A 11 7.38 13.36 -21.26
C ILE A 11 7.51 13.66 -22.76
N ASN A 12 8.69 14.10 -23.18
CA ASN A 12 8.95 14.71 -24.49
C ASN A 12 8.76 13.77 -25.69
N GLY A 13 7.51 13.60 -26.14
CA GLY A 13 7.14 13.16 -27.50
C GLY A 13 7.61 11.76 -27.94
N LYS A 14 8.26 10.99 -27.06
CA LYS A 14 8.67 9.61 -27.31
C LYS A 14 7.58 8.67 -26.80
N PRO A 15 7.09 7.70 -27.60
CA PRO A 15 6.07 6.78 -27.14
C PRO A 15 6.61 5.92 -25.99
N MET A 16 5.78 5.72 -24.94
CA MET A 16 6.00 4.62 -24.00
C MET A 16 5.67 3.31 -24.72
N TYR A 17 6.65 2.78 -25.43
CA TYR A 17 6.60 1.43 -25.97
C TYR A 17 6.75 0.41 -24.84
N HIS A 18 6.01 -0.68 -24.96
CA HIS A 18 6.11 -1.87 -24.13
C HIS A 18 7.49 -2.53 -24.32
N TYR A 19 8.50 -2.13 -23.54
CA TYR A 19 9.89 -2.58 -23.73
C TYR A 19 10.27 -3.72 -22.78
N MET A 20 10.36 -4.92 -23.35
CA MET A 20 11.34 -5.91 -22.91
C MET A 20 12.74 -5.42 -23.30
N GLY A 21 13.74 -5.63 -22.43
CA GLY A 21 15.15 -5.48 -22.80
C GLY A 21 15.88 -4.29 -22.15
N THR A 22 17.17 -4.51 -21.91
CA THR A 22 18.07 -3.66 -21.11
C THR A 22 18.62 -2.47 -21.88
N SER A 23 18.63 -1.27 -21.27
CA SER A 23 19.73 -0.31 -21.43
C SER A 23 19.71 0.76 -20.33
N THR A 24 20.88 1.18 -19.88
CA THR A 24 21.11 2.22 -18.87
C THR A 24 21.29 3.59 -19.53
N PHE A 25 20.47 4.58 -19.18
CA PHE A 25 20.83 5.99 -19.35
C PHE A 25 20.36 6.85 -18.17
N SER A 26 21.13 7.91 -17.91
CA SER A 26 21.01 8.81 -16.77
C SER A 26 20.40 10.17 -17.14
N GLN A 27 20.07 10.93 -16.09
CA GLN A 27 19.83 12.40 -16.01
C GLN A 27 18.37 12.90 -15.89
N TYR A 28 18.27 13.98 -15.10
CA TYR A 28 17.15 14.92 -14.88
C TYR A 28 16.10 14.59 -13.80
N THR A 29 15.54 15.67 -13.23
CA THR A 29 15.30 15.89 -11.77
C THR A 29 13.98 16.63 -11.49
N VAL A 30 13.47 16.53 -10.25
CA VAL A 30 12.09 16.85 -9.82
C VAL A 30 11.97 18.10 -8.92
N VAL A 31 10.82 18.79 -8.96
CA VAL A 31 10.10 19.50 -7.84
C VAL A 31 8.62 19.65 -8.26
N HIS A 32 7.60 20.05 -7.47
CA HIS A 32 7.44 20.53 -6.08
C HIS A 32 6.44 19.64 -5.29
N ASP A 33 6.15 19.97 -4.02
CA ASP A 33 5.14 19.42 -3.07
C ASP A 33 5.03 17.90 -2.85
N VAL A 34 5.96 17.13 -3.42
CA VAL A 34 5.78 15.70 -3.54
C VAL A 34 7.13 14.98 -3.50
N SER A 35 7.20 13.82 -2.85
CA SER A 35 8.39 12.96 -2.91
C SER A 35 8.40 12.17 -4.22
N VAL A 36 9.54 12.14 -4.92
CA VAL A 36 9.69 11.32 -6.13
C VAL A 36 10.64 10.16 -5.94
N ALA A 37 10.23 9.00 -6.45
CA ALA A 37 10.83 7.70 -6.20
C ALA A 37 11.28 7.01 -7.49
N LYS A 38 12.53 6.53 -7.56
CA LYS A 38 13.06 5.85 -8.76
C LYS A 38 12.91 4.32 -8.70
N ILE A 39 12.30 3.69 -9.71
CA ILE A 39 11.96 2.26 -9.73
C ILE A 39 12.77 1.47 -10.78
N ASN A 40 13.14 0.22 -10.44
CA ASN A 40 13.89 -0.71 -11.29
C ASN A 40 12.94 -1.59 -12.14
N PRO A 41 12.96 -1.51 -13.49
CA PRO A 41 11.92 -2.10 -14.34
C PRO A 41 12.22 -3.57 -14.72
N LYS A 42 11.68 -4.54 -13.97
CA LYS A 42 11.67 -5.98 -14.35
C LYS A 42 10.41 -6.74 -13.93
N ALA A 43 9.25 -6.36 -14.47
CA ALA A 43 8.06 -7.22 -14.57
C ALA A 43 7.08 -6.67 -15.64
N PRO A 44 6.45 -7.51 -16.47
CA PRO A 44 5.31 -7.10 -17.28
C PRO A 44 4.01 -7.17 -16.45
N LEU A 45 3.03 -6.31 -16.74
CA LEU A 45 1.62 -6.66 -17.01
C LEU A 45 0.68 -5.44 -16.95
N GLU A 46 -0.32 -5.48 -17.83
CA GLU A 46 -1.48 -4.59 -17.77
C GLU A 46 -2.29 -4.88 -16.48
N LYS A 47 -2.60 -3.85 -15.70
CA LYS A 47 -3.39 -3.92 -14.44
C LYS A 47 -2.76 -4.75 -13.30
N GLY A 48 -1.43 -4.87 -13.24
CA GLY A 48 -0.78 -5.15 -11.97
C GLY A 48 -0.77 -3.91 -11.04
N CYS A 49 -0.59 -4.11 -9.74
CA CYS A 49 -0.13 -3.07 -8.83
C CYS A 49 0.85 -3.67 -7.82
N LEU A 50 2.11 -3.24 -7.86
CA LEU A 50 3.07 -3.50 -6.78
C LEU A 50 2.91 -2.40 -5.75
N LEU A 51 2.07 -2.66 -4.76
CA LEU A 51 1.79 -1.73 -3.67
C LEU A 51 3.00 -1.67 -2.72
N GLY A 52 3.88 -0.72 -3.03
CA GLY A 52 5.19 -0.56 -2.42
C GLY A 52 6.31 -0.99 -3.36
N CYS A 53 7.30 -0.12 -3.52
CA CYS A 53 8.62 -0.49 -4.01
C CYS A 53 9.63 0.19 -3.08
N GLY A 54 10.68 -0.51 -2.67
CA GLY A 54 11.80 0.15 -2.02
C GLY A 54 12.50 1.05 -3.04
N VAL A 55 12.62 2.33 -2.75
CA VAL A 55 13.03 3.34 -3.75
C VAL A 55 13.86 4.44 -3.09
N PRO A 56 14.92 4.94 -3.74
CA PRO A 56 15.56 6.18 -3.31
C PRO A 56 14.69 7.38 -3.71
N THR A 57 14.55 8.33 -2.78
CA THR A 57 13.97 9.65 -3.04
C THR A 57 14.90 10.46 -3.95
N GLU A 58 14.38 10.97 -5.07
CA GLU A 58 15.10 11.83 -6.02
C GLU A 58 15.09 13.29 -5.54
N SER A 59 13.90 13.82 -5.25
CA SER A 59 13.72 15.11 -4.59
C SER A 59 12.42 15.15 -3.76
N ILE A 60 12.22 16.27 -3.07
CA ILE A 60 11.11 16.51 -2.15
C ILE A 60 10.40 17.84 -2.46
N GLY A 61 9.19 17.98 -1.92
CA GLY A 61 8.39 19.19 -2.00
C GLY A 61 8.82 20.32 -1.07
N GLU A 62 8.16 21.48 -1.19
CA GLU A 62 8.31 22.57 -0.23
C GLU A 62 7.64 22.16 1.10
N GLY A 63 8.24 22.51 2.24
CA GLY A 63 7.71 22.14 3.56
C GLY A 63 7.85 20.67 3.97
N VAL A 64 8.28 19.76 3.08
CA VAL A 64 8.57 18.36 3.41
C VAL A 64 9.83 18.28 4.29
N THR A 65 9.74 17.60 5.43
CA THR A 65 10.81 17.54 6.45
C THR A 65 11.18 16.13 6.92
N GLU A 66 10.25 15.16 6.86
CA GLU A 66 10.46 13.79 7.35
C GLU A 66 11.38 12.93 6.44
N VAL A 67 11.55 13.35 5.19
CA VAL A 67 12.38 12.69 4.16
C VAL A 67 13.19 13.70 3.36
N GLN A 68 14.31 13.25 2.79
CA GLN A 68 15.19 14.03 1.92
C GLN A 68 15.64 13.21 0.70
N ALA A 69 16.23 13.89 -0.28
CA ALA A 69 16.87 13.23 -1.42
C ALA A 69 17.93 12.21 -0.95
N GLY A 70 17.94 11.04 -1.59
CA GLY A 70 18.79 9.89 -1.25
C GLY A 70 18.22 8.96 -0.17
N ASP A 71 17.19 9.35 0.58
CA ASP A 71 16.55 8.44 1.54
C ASP A 71 15.93 7.23 0.82
N HIS A 72 16.07 6.05 1.41
CA HIS A 72 15.32 4.87 0.96
C HIS A 72 13.94 4.89 1.60
N VAL A 73 12.90 4.76 0.79
CA VAL A 73 11.50 4.85 1.23
C VAL A 73 10.64 3.74 0.63
N ILE A 74 9.44 3.56 1.16
CA ILE A 74 8.34 2.78 0.58
C ILE A 74 7.12 3.71 0.46
N PRO A 75 6.53 3.88 -0.73
CA PRO A 75 5.27 4.59 -0.89
C PRO A 75 4.09 3.70 -0.45
N CYS A 76 3.34 4.16 0.54
CA CYS A 76 2.21 3.48 1.17
C CYS A 76 0.87 4.08 0.71
N TYR A 77 -0.05 3.23 0.26
CA TYR A 77 -1.40 3.66 -0.14
C TYR A 77 -2.24 4.17 1.04
N GLN A 78 -1.96 3.68 2.24
CA GLN A 78 -2.51 4.18 3.49
C GLN A 78 -1.54 5.19 4.09
N ALA A 79 -1.97 6.46 4.14
CA ALA A 79 -1.21 7.54 4.73
C ALA A 79 -1.20 7.50 6.27
N GLU A 80 -0.30 8.26 6.90
CA GLU A 80 -0.23 8.53 8.34
C GLU A 80 0.11 10.01 8.58
N CYS A 81 -0.91 10.88 8.66
CA CYS A 81 -0.65 12.32 8.84
C CYS A 81 -0.36 12.76 10.29
N ARG A 82 -0.55 11.87 11.28
CA ARG A 82 -0.43 12.11 12.74
C ARG A 82 -1.34 13.20 13.34
N GLU A 83 -1.97 14.04 12.52
CA GLU A 83 -2.73 15.22 12.97
C GLU A 83 -4.26 15.04 12.94
N CYS A 84 -4.81 14.16 12.10
CA CYS A 84 -6.26 14.02 11.93
C CYS A 84 -6.90 13.22 13.08
N LYS A 85 -8.23 13.31 13.21
CA LYS A 85 -9.00 12.62 14.27
C LYS A 85 -8.76 11.11 14.35
N PHE A 86 -8.47 10.47 13.23
CA PHE A 86 -8.19 9.03 13.17
C PHE A 86 -6.79 8.71 13.69
N CYS A 87 -5.75 9.36 13.17
CA CYS A 87 -4.37 9.17 13.65
C CYS A 87 -4.22 9.51 15.14
N LYS A 88 -4.88 10.57 15.62
CA LYS A 88 -4.87 10.97 17.05
C LYS A 88 -5.72 10.06 17.95
N SER A 89 -6.49 9.12 17.41
CA SER A 89 -7.43 8.33 18.22
C SER A 89 -6.79 7.23 19.07
N GLY A 90 -5.60 6.74 18.67
CA GLY A 90 -5.00 5.52 19.24
C GLY A 90 -5.79 4.23 18.96
N LYS A 91 -6.80 4.26 18.07
CA LYS A 91 -7.75 3.16 17.84
C LYS A 91 -7.79 2.67 16.38
N THR A 92 -7.12 3.34 15.45
CA THR A 92 -7.13 2.98 14.03
C THR A 92 -5.97 3.58 13.26
N ASN A 93 -5.55 2.91 12.18
CA ASN A 93 -4.59 3.38 11.18
C ASN A 93 -5.24 4.10 9.97
N PHE A 94 -6.57 4.22 9.89
CA PHE A 94 -7.27 4.82 8.75
C PHE A 94 -7.17 6.35 8.71
N CYS A 95 -6.01 6.88 8.31
CA CYS A 95 -5.83 8.29 8.00
C CYS A 95 -6.72 8.72 6.81
N GLY A 96 -7.46 9.83 6.99
CA GLY A 96 -8.30 10.42 5.94
C GLY A 96 -7.63 11.55 5.13
N LYS A 97 -6.46 12.06 5.54
CA LYS A 97 -5.89 13.36 5.10
C LYS A 97 -5.84 13.58 3.59
N VAL A 98 -5.47 12.55 2.82
CA VAL A 98 -5.28 12.62 1.36
C VAL A 98 -6.26 11.76 0.57
N ARG A 99 -7.16 11.03 1.24
CA ARG A 99 -8.02 9.99 0.64
C ARG A 99 -8.90 10.52 -0.49
N ASP A 100 -9.46 11.72 -0.33
CA ASP A 100 -10.33 12.35 -1.33
C ASP A 100 -9.57 12.79 -2.59
N ALA A 101 -8.23 12.86 -2.54
CA ALA A 101 -7.37 13.15 -3.69
C ALA A 101 -6.89 11.83 -4.33
N THR A 102 -6.32 10.93 -3.52
CA THR A 102 -5.77 9.66 -4.01
C THR A 102 -6.85 8.72 -4.57
N GLY A 103 -8.06 8.72 -3.99
CA GLY A 103 -9.22 7.98 -4.50
C GLY A 103 -9.79 8.56 -5.81
N ALA A 104 -9.49 9.82 -6.13
CA ALA A 104 -9.83 10.46 -7.40
C ALA A 104 -8.63 10.48 -8.39
N GLY A 105 -7.51 9.84 -8.05
CA GLY A 105 -6.33 9.76 -8.91
C GLY A 105 -5.58 11.09 -9.11
N VAL A 106 -5.67 12.01 -8.15
CA VAL A 106 -5.07 13.36 -8.21
C VAL A 106 -4.30 13.72 -6.94
N MET A 107 -3.46 14.76 -7.02
CA MET A 107 -2.76 15.32 -5.87
C MET A 107 -3.68 16.23 -5.05
N LEU A 108 -3.32 16.45 -3.78
CA LEU A 108 -4.14 17.26 -2.87
C LEU A 108 -3.97 18.76 -3.14
N ILE A 109 -2.74 19.21 -3.46
CA ILE A 109 -2.36 20.62 -3.58
C ILE A 109 -3.17 21.37 -4.66
N ASP A 110 -3.35 20.78 -5.84
CA ASP A 110 -3.95 21.47 -7.00
C ASP A 110 -5.10 20.68 -7.66
N ARG A 111 -5.45 19.51 -7.10
CA ARG A 111 -6.47 18.58 -7.62
C ARG A 111 -6.21 18.08 -9.05
N LYS A 112 -4.96 18.05 -9.52
CA LYS A 112 -4.57 17.47 -10.82
C LYS A 112 -3.69 16.23 -10.67
N THR A 113 -3.48 15.54 -11.78
CA THR A 113 -2.45 14.50 -11.87
C THR A 113 -1.09 15.09 -12.24
N CYS A 114 -0.03 14.41 -11.81
CA CYS A 114 1.35 14.73 -12.18
C CYS A 114 1.82 13.99 -13.45
N PHE A 115 1.01 13.12 -14.04
CA PHE A 115 1.39 12.37 -15.23
C PHE A 115 0.62 12.82 -16.48
N SER A 116 1.32 12.90 -17.61
CA SER A 116 0.70 13.06 -18.92
C SER A 116 1.42 12.25 -20.00
N ILE A 117 0.68 11.81 -21.01
CA ILE A 117 1.21 11.19 -22.22
C ILE A 117 0.67 11.99 -23.41
N ASN A 118 1.57 12.57 -24.22
CA ASN A 118 1.21 13.42 -25.36
C ASN A 118 0.23 14.56 -24.99
N GLY A 119 0.43 15.18 -23.82
CA GLY A 119 -0.43 16.24 -23.28
C GLY A 119 -1.77 15.78 -22.70
N LYS A 120 -2.14 14.49 -22.81
CA LYS A 120 -3.33 13.93 -22.17
C LYS A 120 -3.01 13.51 -20.73
N PRO A 121 -3.80 13.92 -19.72
CA PRO A 121 -3.56 13.55 -18.33
C PRO A 121 -3.77 12.05 -18.10
N MET A 122 -2.89 11.46 -17.27
CA MET A 122 -2.95 10.07 -16.81
C MET A 122 -3.15 10.07 -15.29
N TYR A 123 -4.24 9.51 -14.79
CA TYR A 123 -4.53 9.55 -13.35
C TYR A 123 -3.59 8.69 -12.50
N HIS A 124 -3.38 9.11 -11.26
CA HIS A 124 -2.72 8.30 -10.23
C HIS A 124 -3.57 7.10 -9.84
N TYR A 125 -2.91 6.06 -9.31
CA TYR A 125 -3.58 4.90 -8.71
C TYR A 125 -3.15 4.71 -7.25
N MET A 126 -4.14 4.60 -6.35
CA MET A 126 -3.98 4.40 -4.90
C MET A 126 -3.02 5.39 -4.19
N GLY A 127 -2.73 6.54 -4.80
CA GLY A 127 -1.75 7.51 -4.29
C GLY A 127 -0.29 7.05 -4.36
N THR A 128 0.01 5.95 -5.09
CA THR A 128 1.36 5.36 -5.16
C THR A 128 1.91 5.27 -6.57
N SER A 129 1.09 4.90 -7.57
CA SER A 129 1.43 4.90 -9.00
C SER A 129 2.79 4.27 -9.36
N THR A 130 3.18 3.19 -8.66
CA THR A 130 4.51 2.54 -8.71
C THR A 130 4.87 1.87 -10.04
N PHE A 131 3.97 1.87 -11.03
CA PHE A 131 4.20 1.28 -12.36
C PHE A 131 4.78 2.33 -13.33
N SER A 132 5.79 3.06 -12.84
CA SER A 132 6.53 4.09 -13.56
C SER A 132 7.98 4.10 -13.04
N GLN A 133 8.95 4.47 -13.88
CA GLN A 133 10.33 4.67 -13.43
C GLN A 133 10.45 5.79 -12.39
N TYR A 134 9.53 6.75 -12.40
CA TYR A 134 9.38 7.80 -11.40
C TYR A 134 7.91 7.97 -11.02
N THR A 135 7.62 7.95 -9.73
CA THR A 135 6.28 8.25 -9.19
C THR A 135 6.32 9.42 -8.21
N VAL A 136 5.17 10.05 -7.98
CA VAL A 136 4.97 11.36 -7.35
C VAL A 136 3.90 11.16 -6.25
N VAL A 137 4.32 10.98 -4.98
CA VAL A 137 3.44 10.59 -3.85
C VAL A 137 3.43 11.59 -2.68
N HIS A 138 2.27 11.78 -2.04
CA HIS A 138 2.14 12.65 -0.85
C HIS A 138 3.12 12.24 0.26
N ASP A 139 3.71 13.22 0.93
CA ASP A 139 4.68 13.04 2.03
C ASP A 139 4.16 12.14 3.16
N VAL A 140 2.92 12.34 3.61
CA VAL A 140 2.22 11.51 4.61
C VAL A 140 1.98 10.06 4.17
N SER A 141 2.30 9.71 2.93
CA SER A 141 2.26 8.37 2.34
C SER A 141 3.67 7.78 2.12
N VAL A 142 4.73 8.39 2.66
CA VAL A 142 6.12 7.93 2.50
C VAL A 142 6.66 7.34 3.80
N ALA A 143 6.88 6.02 3.82
CA ALA A 143 7.57 5.36 4.92
C ALA A 143 9.08 5.35 4.66
N LYS A 144 9.86 6.12 5.44
CA LYS A 144 11.33 6.07 5.42
C LYS A 144 11.83 4.75 6.01
N ILE A 145 12.74 4.06 5.31
CA ILE A 145 13.26 2.74 5.68
C ILE A 145 14.78 2.74 5.84
N ASN A 146 15.31 1.65 6.42
CA ASN A 146 16.75 1.45 6.55
C ASN A 146 17.43 1.44 5.16
N PRO A 147 18.45 2.28 4.91
CA PRO A 147 19.12 2.35 3.61
C PRO A 147 19.87 1.06 3.21
N LYS A 148 20.12 0.15 4.17
CA LYS A 148 20.71 -1.17 3.91
C LYS A 148 19.67 -2.25 3.57
N ALA A 149 18.37 -1.94 3.59
CA ALA A 149 17.33 -2.91 3.27
C ALA A 149 17.33 -3.27 1.77
N PRO A 150 17.18 -4.56 1.40
CA PRO A 150 17.07 -4.99 0.00
C PRO A 150 15.75 -4.48 -0.60
N LEU A 151 15.84 -3.43 -1.40
CA LEU A 151 14.69 -2.70 -1.96
C LEU A 151 13.80 -3.59 -2.85
N GLU A 152 14.40 -4.55 -3.54
CA GLU A 152 13.74 -5.55 -4.38
C GLU A 152 12.90 -6.57 -3.59
N LYS A 153 13.06 -6.63 -2.26
CA LYS A 153 12.23 -7.43 -1.34
C LYS A 153 11.34 -6.54 -0.46
N GLY A 154 11.86 -5.38 -0.05
CA GLY A 154 11.14 -4.39 0.75
C GLY A 154 9.87 -3.88 0.09
N CYS A 155 9.76 -3.97 -1.24
CA CYS A 155 8.53 -3.71 -2.00
C CYS A 155 7.28 -4.40 -1.42
N LEU A 156 7.40 -5.65 -0.95
CA LEU A 156 6.28 -6.43 -0.40
C LEU A 156 5.74 -5.86 0.93
N LEU A 157 6.51 -4.98 1.59
CA LEU A 157 6.15 -4.34 2.87
C LEU A 157 5.22 -3.12 2.70
N GLY A 158 4.81 -2.77 1.47
CA GLY A 158 3.76 -1.76 1.25
C GLY A 158 2.32 -2.32 1.23
N CYS A 159 2.15 -3.65 1.35
CA CYS A 159 0.83 -4.29 1.23
C CYS A 159 0.75 -5.67 1.93
N GLY A 160 0.60 -6.76 1.16
CA GLY A 160 0.01 -8.01 1.66
C GLY A 160 0.79 -8.72 2.77
N VAL A 161 2.11 -8.53 2.86
CA VAL A 161 2.93 -9.09 3.95
C VAL A 161 2.60 -8.40 5.28
N PRO A 162 2.74 -7.07 5.44
CA PRO A 162 2.22 -6.36 6.60
C PRO A 162 0.75 -6.66 6.87
N THR A 163 -0.12 -6.67 5.85
CA THR A 163 -1.55 -6.92 6.04
C THR A 163 -1.84 -8.24 6.77
N GLY A 164 -1.15 -9.33 6.41
CA GLY A 164 -1.33 -10.62 7.09
C GLY A 164 -0.69 -10.68 8.49
N LEU A 165 0.52 -10.14 8.64
CA LEU A 165 1.21 -10.09 9.94
C LEU A 165 0.43 -9.26 10.97
N GLU A 166 0.01 -8.05 10.56
CA GLU A 166 -0.75 -7.10 11.39
C GLU A 166 -2.16 -7.61 11.71
N ALA A 167 -2.79 -8.37 10.80
CA ALA A 167 -4.05 -9.04 11.11
C ALA A 167 -3.89 -10.00 12.30
N ALA A 168 -2.81 -10.79 12.33
CA ALA A 168 -2.53 -11.69 13.45
C ALA A 168 -2.13 -10.93 14.73
N TRP A 169 -1.19 -9.98 14.65
CA TRP A 169 -0.58 -9.34 15.82
C TRP A 169 -1.40 -8.21 16.43
N ASN A 170 -2.06 -7.38 15.61
CA ASN A 170 -2.70 -6.14 16.07
C ASN A 170 -4.23 -6.20 16.02
N THR A 171 -4.81 -6.86 15.01
CA THR A 171 -6.28 -7.01 14.89
C THR A 171 -6.81 -8.17 15.74
N ALA A 172 -6.33 -9.40 15.49
CA ALA A 172 -6.73 -10.59 16.24
C ALA A 172 -6.02 -10.70 17.59
N LYS A 173 -4.79 -10.20 17.68
CA LYS A 173 -3.89 -10.34 18.84
C LYS A 173 -3.72 -11.80 19.26
N VAL A 174 -3.38 -12.65 18.30
CA VAL A 174 -3.23 -14.11 18.48
C VAL A 174 -2.33 -14.39 19.69
N GLU A 175 -2.81 -15.23 20.60
CA GLU A 175 -2.10 -15.61 21.82
C GLU A 175 -1.28 -16.90 21.60
N SER A 176 -0.23 -17.08 22.42
CA SER A 176 0.48 -18.36 22.47
C SER A 176 -0.43 -19.38 23.14
N GLY A 177 -0.86 -20.40 22.40
CA GLY A 177 -1.99 -21.26 22.76
C GLY A 177 -3.19 -21.20 21.79
N SER A 178 -3.17 -20.36 20.73
CA SER A 178 -4.33 -20.14 19.83
C SER A 178 -4.17 -20.58 18.36
N SER A 179 -5.08 -21.44 17.85
CA SER A 179 -5.12 -21.96 16.47
C SER A 179 -5.47 -20.82 15.57
N VAL A 180 -5.05 -20.99 14.34
CA VAL A 180 -5.36 -20.06 13.30
C VAL A 180 -5.84 -20.87 12.11
N CYS A 181 -7.16 -20.81 11.86
CA CYS A 181 -7.74 -21.30 10.62
C CYS A 181 -7.61 -20.20 9.56
N ILE A 182 -7.02 -20.52 8.40
CA ILE A 182 -6.75 -19.53 7.34
C ILE A 182 -7.46 -19.95 6.06
N PHE A 183 -8.44 -19.14 5.65
CA PHE A 183 -9.14 -19.31 4.40
C PHE A 183 -8.41 -18.53 3.31
N GLY A 184 -7.71 -19.24 2.43
CA GLY A 184 -6.92 -18.69 1.32
C GLY A 184 -5.43 -18.58 1.63
N LEU A 185 -4.61 -19.35 0.90
CA LEU A 185 -3.16 -19.44 1.10
C LEU A 185 -2.35 -18.66 0.04
N GLY A 186 -2.86 -17.48 -0.35
CA GLY A 186 -2.07 -16.48 -1.09
C GLY A 186 -1.12 -15.70 -0.17
N THR A 187 -0.44 -14.68 -0.70
CA THR A 187 0.55 -13.87 0.05
C THR A 187 0.05 -13.38 1.41
N VAL A 188 -1.21 -12.90 1.49
CA VAL A 188 -1.81 -12.42 2.74
C VAL A 188 -2.01 -13.57 3.74
N GLY A 189 -2.57 -14.70 3.31
CA GLY A 189 -2.78 -15.86 4.19
C GLY A 189 -1.48 -16.52 4.66
N LEU A 190 -0.45 -16.56 3.81
CA LEU A 190 0.88 -17.01 4.21
C LEU A 190 1.54 -16.04 5.22
N ALA A 191 1.29 -14.73 5.09
CA ALA A 191 1.74 -13.75 6.07
C ALA A 191 0.94 -13.84 7.40
N VAL A 192 -0.36 -14.14 7.37
CA VAL A 192 -1.13 -14.52 8.58
C VAL A 192 -0.52 -15.76 9.24
N ALA A 193 -0.15 -16.78 8.46
CA ALA A 193 0.44 -18.02 9.00
C ALA A 193 1.78 -17.75 9.71
N GLU A 194 2.68 -16.98 9.11
CA GLU A 194 3.95 -16.60 9.76
C GLU A 194 3.72 -15.68 10.97
N GLY A 195 2.75 -14.76 10.93
CA GLY A 195 2.36 -13.92 12.07
C GLY A 195 1.85 -14.73 13.25
N ALA A 196 0.91 -15.66 13.00
CA ALA A 196 0.35 -16.58 13.99
C ALA A 196 1.42 -17.51 14.60
N LYS A 197 2.32 -18.04 13.76
CA LYS A 197 3.46 -18.87 14.19
C LYS A 197 4.44 -18.10 15.06
N ALA A 198 4.71 -16.83 14.75
CA ALA A 198 5.53 -15.96 15.59
C ALA A 198 4.85 -15.62 16.94
N ALA A 199 3.52 -15.66 17.00
CA ALA A 199 2.75 -15.44 18.22
C ALA A 199 2.58 -16.70 19.10
N GLY A 200 2.62 -17.91 18.52
CA GLY A 200 2.83 -19.17 19.26
C GLY A 200 1.86 -20.32 19.00
N GLY A 201 0.65 -20.10 18.46
CA GLY A 201 -0.28 -21.17 17.98
C GLY A 201 -1.00 -22.03 19.05
N GLY A 202 -2.14 -22.70 18.72
CA GLY A 202 -2.93 -23.61 19.61
C GLY A 202 -4.44 -23.87 19.27
N VAL A 203 -5.50 -23.23 19.85
CA VAL A 203 -6.95 -23.50 19.50
C VAL A 203 -8.02 -22.39 19.05
N ASP A 204 -7.80 -21.06 18.86
CA ASP A 204 -8.92 -20.04 18.95
C ASP A 204 -9.38 -19.08 17.80
N HIS A 205 -8.61 -18.77 16.73
CA HIS A 205 -8.94 -17.70 15.75
C HIS A 205 -9.16 -18.18 14.30
N SER A 206 -9.85 -17.38 13.47
CA SER A 206 -9.93 -17.59 12.02
C SER A 206 -9.71 -16.31 11.20
N PHE A 207 -9.20 -16.47 9.97
CA PHE A 207 -8.89 -15.37 9.05
C PHE A 207 -9.40 -15.67 7.64
N GLU A 208 -10.11 -14.72 7.03
CA GLU A 208 -10.48 -14.77 5.61
C GLU A 208 -9.54 -13.89 4.79
N CYS A 209 -8.85 -14.52 3.83
CA CYS A 209 -7.81 -13.94 2.98
C CYS A 209 -8.09 -14.12 1.48
N VAL A 210 -9.36 -14.25 1.06
CA VAL A 210 -9.77 -14.48 -0.34
C VAL A 210 -10.63 -13.33 -0.90
N GLY A 211 -11.64 -12.87 -0.16
CA GLY A 211 -12.61 -11.87 -0.62
C GLY A 211 -13.97 -12.46 -0.99
N ASN A 212 -14.31 -13.64 -0.46
CA ASN A 212 -15.56 -14.35 -0.76
C ASN A 212 -16.48 -14.39 0.47
N VAL A 213 -17.67 -13.80 0.38
CA VAL A 213 -18.58 -13.68 1.54
C VAL A 213 -19.04 -15.03 2.12
N SER A 214 -19.11 -16.08 1.32
CA SER A 214 -19.40 -17.44 1.81
C SER A 214 -18.24 -18.01 2.63
N LEU A 215 -16.99 -17.69 2.27
CA LEU A 215 -15.82 -18.03 3.10
C LEU A 215 -15.72 -17.15 4.35
N MET A 216 -16.12 -15.88 4.29
CA MET A 216 -16.17 -14.99 5.47
C MET A 216 -17.16 -15.53 6.51
N ARG A 217 -18.33 -16.00 6.04
CA ARG A 217 -19.30 -16.74 6.86
C ARG A 217 -18.69 -18.02 7.44
N ALA A 218 -18.07 -18.85 6.60
CA ALA A 218 -17.50 -20.14 7.05
C ALA A 218 -16.36 -19.96 8.08
N ALA A 219 -15.56 -18.90 7.94
CA ALA A 219 -14.54 -18.52 8.90
C ALA A 219 -15.14 -18.12 10.26
N LEU A 220 -16.23 -17.35 10.25
CA LEU A 220 -16.95 -17.02 11.48
C LEU A 220 -17.61 -18.24 12.13
N GLU A 221 -18.28 -19.07 11.33
CA GLU A 221 -19.01 -20.26 11.80
C GLU A 221 -18.09 -21.43 12.22
N CYS A 222 -16.78 -21.39 11.90
CA CYS A 222 -15.79 -22.35 12.41
C CYS A 222 -15.05 -21.90 13.68
N CYS A 223 -15.30 -20.68 14.17
CA CYS A 223 -14.69 -20.19 15.41
C CYS A 223 -15.22 -20.92 16.64
N ILE A 224 -14.37 -21.06 17.67
CA ILE A 224 -14.77 -21.69 18.93
C ILE A 224 -15.84 -20.86 19.65
N LYS A 225 -16.92 -21.51 20.07
CA LYS A 225 -18.04 -20.87 20.77
C LYS A 225 -17.58 -20.23 22.08
N GLY A 226 -17.93 -18.97 22.29
CA GLY A 226 -17.72 -18.22 23.54
C GLY A 226 -16.64 -17.14 23.44
N TRP A 227 -15.50 -17.43 22.81
CA TRP A 227 -14.37 -16.49 22.70
C TRP A 227 -13.69 -16.45 21.32
N GLY A 228 -14.03 -17.36 20.41
CA GLY A 228 -13.41 -17.43 19.09
C GLY A 228 -13.64 -16.15 18.27
N THR A 229 -12.59 -15.69 17.59
CA THR A 229 -12.59 -14.42 16.85
C THR A 229 -12.23 -14.65 15.39
N SER A 230 -13.10 -14.17 14.49
CA SER A 230 -12.87 -14.19 13.04
C SER A 230 -12.48 -12.81 12.52
N VAL A 231 -11.42 -12.75 11.71
CA VAL A 231 -10.92 -11.51 11.09
C VAL A 231 -11.03 -11.61 9.57
N ILE A 232 -11.82 -10.72 8.97
CA ILE A 232 -11.86 -10.52 7.52
C ILE A 232 -10.69 -9.62 7.15
N VAL A 233 -9.73 -10.16 6.39
CA VAL A 233 -8.49 -9.47 5.98
C VAL A 233 -8.58 -8.97 4.53
N SER A 234 -9.38 -9.67 3.72
CA SER A 234 -9.60 -9.42 2.29
C SER A 234 -10.63 -8.31 2.01
N VAL A 235 -10.90 -8.08 0.73
CA VAL A 235 -11.92 -7.12 0.25
C VAL A 235 -12.90 -7.87 -0.66
N ALA A 236 -14.18 -7.88 -0.30
CA ALA A 236 -15.26 -8.43 -1.13
C ALA A 236 -15.58 -7.52 -2.33
N ALA A 237 -16.26 -8.07 -3.34
CA ALA A 237 -16.79 -7.27 -4.45
C ALA A 237 -17.88 -6.30 -3.98
N ALA A 238 -18.06 -5.20 -4.70
CA ALA A 238 -19.04 -4.18 -4.35
C ALA A 238 -20.48 -4.72 -4.47
N GLY A 239 -21.26 -4.59 -3.39
CA GLY A 239 -22.64 -5.09 -3.30
C GLY A 239 -22.79 -6.49 -2.71
N GLU A 240 -21.69 -7.19 -2.42
CA GLU A 240 -21.73 -8.46 -1.69
C GLU A 240 -21.99 -8.25 -0.18
N GLU A 241 -22.74 -9.16 0.44
CA GLU A 241 -23.10 -9.09 1.86
C GLU A 241 -22.64 -10.34 2.63
N VAL A 242 -22.08 -10.15 3.83
CA VAL A 242 -21.77 -11.24 4.76
C VAL A 242 -22.99 -11.50 5.65
N SER A 243 -23.40 -12.75 5.75
CA SER A 243 -24.54 -13.17 6.58
C SER A 243 -24.19 -14.37 7.47
N THR A 244 -24.76 -14.42 8.67
CA THR A 244 -24.66 -15.55 9.60
C THR A 244 -25.92 -15.60 10.49
N ARG A 245 -26.03 -16.60 11.36
CA ARG A 245 -27.09 -16.67 12.37
C ARG A 245 -26.63 -15.91 13.64
N PRO A 246 -27.46 -15.04 14.25
CA PRO A 246 -27.09 -14.30 15.46
C PRO A 246 -26.77 -15.16 16.69
N TYR A 247 -27.12 -16.45 16.66
CA TYR A 247 -26.85 -17.41 17.73
C TYR A 247 -26.08 -18.61 17.14
N MET A 248 -24.83 -18.75 17.59
CA MET A 248 -23.94 -19.91 17.39
C MET A 248 -23.64 -20.52 18.74
#